data_AF-A0A7W0L5W5-F1
#
_entry.id   AF-A0A7W0L5W5-F1
#
_cell.length_a   1.000
_cell.length_b   1.000
_cell.length_c   1.000
_cell.angle_alpha   90.00
_cell.angle_beta   90.00
_cell.angle_gamma   90.00
#
_symmetry.space_group_name_H-M   'P 1'
#
loop_
_entity.id
_entity.type
_entity.pdbx_description
1 polymer ?
#
loop_
_entity_poly.entity_id
_entity_poly.type
_entity_poly.pdbx_seq_one_letter_code
_entity_poly.pdbx_strand_id
1 'polypeptide(L)'
;MLVPTVEVGQQVAFTAIFPLTFMSNAFVPLQTLPGWLQPVADWNPVSAITAALRELWGNPNPFATNSFPSEHPIILTLIWTAVFIGVFAPLGVRRYRATSR
;
A
#
# COMPACT_ATOMS: atom_id res chain seq x y z
N MET A 1 18.71 17.28 8.19
CA MET A 1 18.21 16.08 7.49
C MET A 1 16.84 15.73 8.05
N LEU A 2 15.85 15.41 7.20
CA LEU A 2 14.47 15.08 7.64
C LEU A 2 14.42 13.81 8.52
N VAL A 3 15.41 12.94 8.36
CA VAL A 3 15.66 11.74 9.14
C VAL A 3 17.15 11.78 9.51
N PRO A 4 17.52 12.05 10.77
CA PRO A 4 18.90 12.35 11.15
C PRO A 4 19.80 11.12 11.23
N THR A 5 19.24 9.91 11.40
CA THR A 5 19.99 8.65 11.52
C THR A 5 19.29 7.52 10.76
N VAL A 6 20.05 6.46 10.43
CA VAL A 6 19.50 5.25 9.81
C VAL A 6 18.42 4.62 10.70
N GLU A 7 18.62 4.65 12.01
CA GLU A 7 17.68 4.11 12.99
C GLU A 7 16.33 4.84 12.97
N VAL A 8 16.33 6.18 12.93
CA VAL A 8 15.08 6.94 12.78
C VAL A 8 14.42 6.63 11.42
N GLY A 9 15.22 6.38 10.38
CA GLY A 9 14.71 5.99 9.07
C GLY A 9 13.97 4.66 9.09
N GLN A 10 14.55 3.66 9.77
CA GLN A 10 13.93 2.36 9.96
C GLN A 10 12.65 2.46 10.80
N GLN A 11 12.66 3.25 11.88
CA GLN A 11 11.47 3.46 12.72
C GLN A 11 10.33 4.14 11.96
N VAL A 12 10.64 5.16 11.14
CA VAL A 12 9.64 5.82 10.29
C VAL A 12 9.07 4.85 9.27
N ALA A 13 9.92 4.04 8.61
CA ALA A 13 9.47 3.03 7.67
C ALA A 13 8.54 2.00 8.33
N PHE A 14 8.92 1.47 9.49
CA PHE A 14 8.09 0.53 10.24
C PHE A 14 6.75 1.14 10.64
N THR A 15 6.77 2.37 11.18
CA THR A 15 5.56 3.09 11.59
C THR A 15 4.60 3.34 10.43
N ALA A 16 5.11 3.54 9.22
CA ALA A 16 4.29 3.69 8.02
C ALA A 16 3.78 2.35 7.48
N ILE A 17 4.63 1.31 7.45
CA ILE A 17 4.29 0.00 6.89
C ILE A 17 3.32 -0.75 7.80
N PHE A 18 3.50 -0.68 9.13
CA PHE A 18 2.67 -1.39 10.09
C PHE A 18 1.15 -1.18 9.88
N PRO A 19 0.62 0.05 9.90
CA PRO A 19 -0.81 0.26 9.68
C PRO A 19 -1.24 -0.17 8.29
N LEU A 20 -0.41 0.04 7.25
CA LEU A 20 -0.73 -0.40 5.89
C LEU A 20 -0.85 -1.93 5.79
N THR A 21 0.01 -2.68 6.46
CA THR A 21 -0.02 -4.14 6.42
C THR A 21 -1.18 -4.68 7.26
N PHE A 22 -1.35 -4.20 8.49
CA PHE A 22 -2.39 -4.70 9.40
C PHE A 22 -3.81 -4.29 8.99
N MET A 23 -3.98 -3.09 8.42
CA MET A 23 -5.25 -2.61 7.87
C MET A 23 -5.37 -3.01 6.40
N SER A 24 -5.23 -4.30 6.12
CA SER A 24 -5.38 -4.85 4.78
C SER A 24 -6.27 -6.09 4.76
N ASN A 25 -6.79 -6.40 3.57
CA ASN A 25 -7.60 -7.61 3.33
C ASN A 25 -6.80 -8.93 3.46
N ALA A 26 -5.50 -8.85 3.75
CA ALA A 26 -4.66 -10.01 4.03
C ALA A 26 -4.94 -10.57 5.43
N PHE A 27 -5.24 -9.71 6.40
CA PHE A 27 -5.38 -10.09 7.82
C PHE A 27 -6.82 -10.01 8.32
N VAL A 28 -7.63 -9.09 7.78
CA VAL A 28 -9.01 -8.86 8.24
C VAL A 28 -9.95 -8.82 7.04
N PRO A 29 -11.08 -9.56 7.05
CA PRO A 29 -12.11 -9.44 6.03
C PRO A 29 -12.67 -8.01 5.97
N LEU A 30 -12.71 -7.38 4.79
CA LEU A 30 -13.10 -5.97 4.68
C LEU A 30 -14.53 -5.69 5.15
N GLN A 31 -15.43 -6.66 4.98
CA GLN A 31 -16.85 -6.55 5.35
C GLN A 31 -17.09 -6.46 6.86
N THR A 32 -16.11 -6.86 7.67
CA THR A 32 -16.21 -6.76 9.14
C THR A 32 -15.69 -5.41 9.66
N LEU A 33 -15.10 -4.58 8.79
CA LEU A 33 -14.60 -3.27 9.17
C LEU A 33 -15.74 -2.24 9.27
N PRO A 34 -15.68 -1.33 10.26
CA PRO A 34 -16.66 -0.26 10.40
C PRO A 34 -16.58 0.73 9.22
N GLY A 35 -17.70 1.36 8.88
CA GLY A 35 -17.95 1.98 7.58
C GLY A 35 -16.84 2.87 6.98
N TRP A 36 -16.11 3.67 7.76
CA TRP A 36 -15.02 4.52 7.23
C TRP A 36 -13.70 3.77 7.08
N LEU A 37 -13.48 2.72 7.87
CA LEU A 37 -12.25 1.94 7.87
C LEU A 37 -12.22 0.96 6.69
N GLN A 38 -13.39 0.46 6.30
CA GLN A 38 -13.56 -0.41 5.13
C GLN A 38 -12.98 0.21 3.85
N PRO A 39 -13.39 1.40 3.37
CA PRO A 39 -12.85 1.99 2.15
C PRO A 39 -11.35 2.33 2.27
N VAL A 40 -10.86 2.71 3.46
CA VAL A 40 -9.43 2.96 3.68
C VAL A 40 -8.62 1.68 3.48
N ALA A 41 -9.09 0.57 4.07
CA ALA A 41 -8.47 -0.74 3.89
C ALA A 41 -8.62 -1.26 2.45
N ASP A 42 -9.72 -0.94 1.76
CA ASP A 42 -9.98 -1.36 0.37
C ASP A 42 -9.00 -0.71 -0.61
N TRP A 43 -8.78 0.61 -0.48
CA TRP A 43 -7.86 1.37 -1.33
C TRP A 43 -6.38 1.20 -0.98
N ASN A 44 -6.06 0.47 0.08
CA ASN A 44 -4.71 0.26 0.55
C ASN A 44 -3.86 -0.51 -0.51
N PRO A 45 -2.62 -0.07 -0.81
CA PRO A 45 -1.72 -0.76 -1.74
C PRO A 45 -1.46 -2.22 -1.36
N VAL A 46 -1.40 -2.54 -0.06
CA VAL A 46 -1.23 -3.92 0.42
C VAL A 46 -2.49 -4.76 0.14
N SER A 47 -3.68 -4.17 0.28
CA SER A 47 -4.93 -4.86 -0.10
C SER A 47 -5.03 -5.10 -1.60
N ALA A 48 -4.63 -4.11 -2.40
CA ALA A 48 -4.64 -4.21 -3.87
C ALA A 48 -3.75 -5.37 -4.34
N ILE A 49 -2.49 -5.42 -3.90
CA ILE A 49 -1.57 -6.49 -4.31
C ILE A 49 -2.02 -7.85 -3.78
N THR A 50 -2.55 -7.92 -2.55
CA THR A 50 -3.04 -9.19 -1.98
C THR A 50 -4.22 -9.73 -2.77
N ALA A 51 -5.19 -8.89 -3.14
CA ALA A 51 -6.33 -9.28 -3.94
C ALA A 51 -5.91 -9.67 -5.37
N ALA A 52 -5.01 -8.90 -6.00
CA ALA A 52 -4.52 -9.18 -7.35
C ALA A 52 -3.80 -10.52 -7.41
N LEU A 53 -2.96 -10.80 -6.41
CA LEU A 53 -2.26 -12.06 -6.27
C LEU A 53 -3.23 -13.23 -6.09
N ARG A 54 -4.26 -13.08 -5.24
CA ARG A 54 -5.30 -14.09 -5.07
C ARG A 54 -6.05 -14.40 -6.36
N GLU A 55 -6.39 -13.35 -7.12
CA GLU A 55 -7.02 -13.51 -8.44
C GLU A 55 -6.11 -14.26 -9.42
N LEU A 56 -4.84 -13.85 -9.53
CA LEU A 56 -3.86 -14.48 -10.42
C LEU A 56 -3.54 -15.94 -10.03
N TRP A 57 -3.63 -16.28 -8.74
CA TRP A 57 -3.49 -17.66 -8.26
C TRP A 57 -4.79 -18.49 -8.35
N GLY A 58 -5.90 -17.91 -8.81
CA GLY A 58 -7.17 -18.60 -8.97
C GLY A 58 -7.89 -18.87 -7.64
N ASN A 59 -7.58 -18.14 -6.57
CA ASN A 59 -8.24 -18.24 -5.26
C ASN A 59 -8.78 -16.87 -4.79
N PRO A 60 -9.70 -16.24 -5.56
CA PRO A 60 -10.19 -14.91 -5.26
C PRO A 60 -10.83 -14.81 -3.87
N ASN A 61 -10.73 -13.63 -3.26
CA ASN A 61 -11.22 -13.40 -1.90
C ASN A 61 -12.75 -13.54 -1.85
N PRO A 62 -13.33 -14.48 -1.07
CA PRO A 62 -14.78 -14.62 -0.95
C PRO A 62 -15.42 -13.46 -0.19
N PHE A 63 -14.63 -12.67 0.53
CA PHE A 63 -15.07 -11.51 1.30
C PHE A 63 -14.79 -10.17 0.60
N ALA A 64 -14.74 -10.17 -0.73
CA ALA A 64 -14.62 -8.96 -1.53
C ALA A 64 -15.86 -8.05 -1.37
N THR A 65 -15.67 -6.75 -1.58
CA THR A 65 -16.74 -5.76 -1.56
C THR A 65 -17.12 -5.41 -3.00
N ASN A 66 -18.29 -4.82 -3.24
CA ASN A 66 -18.68 -4.32 -4.58
C ASN A 66 -18.05 -2.94 -4.84
N SER A 67 -16.73 -2.84 -4.65
CA SER A 67 -15.97 -1.61 -4.79
C SER A 67 -14.98 -1.73 -5.94
N PHE A 68 -14.61 -0.59 -6.54
CA PHE A 68 -13.62 -0.55 -7.61
C PHE A 68 -12.29 -1.26 -7.23
N PRO A 69 -11.70 -1.05 -6.04
CA PRO A 69 -10.51 -1.79 -5.60
C PRO A 69 -10.67 -3.31 -5.58
N SER A 70 -11.82 -3.80 -5.13
CA SER A 70 -12.11 -5.23 -5.02
C SER A 70 -12.42 -5.87 -6.37
N GLU A 71 -13.00 -5.12 -7.31
CA GLU A 71 -13.32 -5.58 -8.67
C GLU A 71 -12.12 -5.51 -9.63
N HIS A 72 -11.20 -4.57 -9.42
CA HIS A 72 -10.06 -4.33 -10.30
C HIS A 72 -8.72 -4.29 -9.54
N PRO A 73 -8.38 -5.33 -8.76
CA PRO A 73 -7.21 -5.28 -7.89
C PRO A 73 -5.89 -5.26 -8.66
N ILE A 74 -5.81 -5.92 -9.82
CA ILE A 74 -4.62 -5.90 -10.69
C ILE A 74 -4.35 -4.49 -11.21
N ILE A 75 -5.38 -3.82 -11.74
CA ILE A 75 -5.26 -2.44 -12.24
C ILE A 75 -4.85 -1.50 -11.11
N LEU A 76 -5.48 -1.63 -9.94
CA LEU A 76 -5.15 -0.80 -8.78
C LEU A 76 -3.71 -1.03 -8.29
N THR A 77 -3.22 -2.27 -8.35
CA THR A 77 -1.81 -2.59 -8.02
C THR A 77 -0.84 -1.89 -8.96
N LEU A 78 -1.14 -1.88 -10.26
CA LEU A 78 -0.33 -1.17 -11.26
C LEU A 78 -0.35 0.36 -11.04
N ILE A 79 -1.52 0.91 -10.70
CA ILE A 79 -1.66 2.34 -10.34
C ILE A 79 -0.78 2.66 -9.13
N TRP A 80 -0.86 1.89 -8.04
CA TRP A 80 -0.02 2.10 -6.86
C TRP A 80 1.48 2.01 -7.16
N THR A 81 1.87 1.06 -8.02
CA THR A 81 3.26 0.92 -8.49
C THR A 81 3.71 2.18 -9.22
N ALA A 82 2.91 2.67 -10.16
CA ALA A 82 3.19 3.90 -10.90
C ALA A 82 3.26 5.13 -9.98
N VAL A 83 2.35 5.23 -8.99
CA VAL A 83 2.35 6.31 -7.99
C VAL A 83 3.62 6.27 -7.15
N PHE A 84 4.02 5.11 -6.62
CA PHE A 84 5.24 5.00 -5.82
C PHE A 84 6.49 5.36 -6.61
N ILE A 85 6.61 4.89 -7.85
CA ILE A 85 7.73 5.26 -8.73
C ILE A 85 7.68 6.77 -9.01
N GLY A 86 6.53 7.30 -9.41
CA GLY A 86 6.35 8.70 -9.77
C GLY A 86 6.58 9.68 -8.62
N VAL A 87 6.37 9.25 -7.37
CA VAL A 87 6.58 10.08 -6.18
C VAL A 87 7.97 9.87 -5.58
N PHE A 88 8.33 8.63 -5.25
CA PHE A 88 9.54 8.36 -4.47
C PHE A 88 10.82 8.37 -5.30
N ALA A 89 10.78 7.97 -6.58
CA ALA A 89 11.96 8.02 -7.43
C ALA A 89 12.49 9.46 -7.64
N PRO A 90 11.67 10.45 -8.05
CA PRO A 90 12.18 11.82 -8.20
C PRO A 90 12.57 12.45 -6.85
N LEU A 91 11.85 12.16 -5.77
CA LEU A 91 12.22 12.64 -4.43
C LEU A 91 13.58 12.09 -3.98
N GLY A 92 13.83 10.80 -4.22
CA GLY A 92 15.10 10.14 -3.94
C GLY A 92 16.25 10.77 -4.74
N VAL A 93 16.08 10.94 -6.06
CA VAL A 93 17.09 11.57 -6.92
C VAL A 93 17.38 13.01 -6.51
N ARG A 94 16.35 13.80 -6.19
CA ARG A 94 16.50 15.20 -5.73
C ARG A 94 17.26 15.27 -4.40
N ARG A 95 16.95 14.40 -3.44
CA ARG A 95 17.64 14.33 -2.15
C ARG A 95 19.09 13.90 -2.30
N TYR A 96 19.37 12.88 -3.12
CA TYR A 96 20.72 12.42 -3.38
C TYR A 96 21.60 13.52 -4.00
N ARG A 97 21.08 14.23 -5.01
CA ARG A 97 21.79 15.35 -5.65
C ARG A 97 22.03 16.55 -4.73
N ALA A 98 21.16 16.78 -3.76
CA ALA A 98 21.30 17.87 -2.79
C ALA A 98 22.39 17.58 -1.75
N THR A 99 22.63 16.31 -1.40
CA THR A 99 23.70 15.90 -0.49
C THR A 99 25.06 15.83 -1.19
N SER A 100 25.08 15.63 -2.52
CA SER A 100 26.32 15.56 -3.31
C SER A 100 26.86 16.94 -3.74
N ARG A 101 26.25 18.04 -3.31
CA ARG A 101 26.72 19.42 -3.50
C ARG A 101 27.16 19.97 -2.16
#